data_AF-A0A0V7ZT41-F1
#
_entry.id   AF-A0A0V7ZT41-F1
#
_cell.length_a   1.000
_cell.length_b   1.000
_cell.length_c   1.000
_cell.angle_alpha   90.00
_cell.angle_beta   90.00
_cell.angle_gamma   90.00
#
_symmetry.space_group_name_H-M   'P 1'
#
loop_
_entity.id
_entity.type
_entity.pdbx_description
1 polymer ?
#
loop_
_entity_poly.entity_id
_entity_poly.type
_entity_poly.pdbx_seq_one_letter_code
_entity_poly.pdbx_strand_id
1 'polypeptide(L)'
;MSSVPTIESIYTDGACTGNPGPGGWGVVIYFNDGSIHEMGDSSPQTTNNRMEMQAAISALQFLKTTEQRDSITLYTDSEYLINCVTKWVGGWKKKGWKKSNGKPVLNQDLLVTLDQLNTKQIKWQHVRGHSGNTGNERCDQIATTFASGKYPQLKQSLDSTAKNPDSLQTNQIEAVKVSDSGSKSTIINKDTHQTSTFASDTTNMDSSNASAVAVSEDKSGEIRIAHLHNLVETLRIADEIAEKGYLITSSELADLMDVHASAVTSRGDQWRWRNWVVSRVRREGNQILWELERADLVNDED
;
A
#
# COMPACT_ATOMS: atom_id res chain seq x y z
N MET A 1 11.33 -35.60 10.03
CA MET A 1 10.41 -34.96 9.08
C MET A 1 10.55 -33.48 9.31
N SER A 2 11.04 -32.71 8.34
CA SER A 2 11.02 -31.26 8.45
C SER A 2 9.56 -30.84 8.36
N SER A 3 8.95 -30.51 9.50
CA SER A 3 7.59 -29.99 9.53
C SER A 3 7.63 -28.61 8.89
N VAL A 4 6.90 -28.41 7.81
CA VAL A 4 6.69 -27.07 7.24
C VAL A 4 6.18 -26.17 8.37
N PRO A 5 6.80 -25.00 8.60
CA PRO A 5 6.39 -24.13 9.68
C PRO A 5 4.95 -23.65 9.44
N THR A 6 4.18 -23.53 10.52
CA THR A 6 2.77 -23.13 10.45
C THR A 6 2.68 -21.61 10.56
N ILE A 7 1.79 -21.01 9.77
CA ILE A 7 1.47 -19.59 9.80
C ILE A 7 0.86 -19.25 11.17
N GLU A 8 1.47 -18.28 11.83
CA GLU A 8 0.99 -17.69 13.08
C GLU A 8 0.03 -16.52 12.80
N SER A 9 0.43 -15.59 11.92
CA SER A 9 -0.34 -14.41 11.59
C SER A 9 -0.07 -13.90 10.18
N ILE A 10 -1.09 -13.26 9.61
CA ILE A 10 -1.05 -12.67 8.27
C ILE A 10 -1.43 -11.20 8.38
N TYR A 11 -0.68 -10.31 7.75
CA TYR A 11 -0.97 -8.89 7.61
C TYR A 11 -1.11 -8.55 6.14
N THR A 12 -2.04 -7.65 5.81
CA THR A 12 -2.31 -7.24 4.44
C THR A 12 -2.64 -5.76 4.37
N ASP A 13 -2.09 -5.07 3.37
CA ASP A 13 -2.35 -3.67 3.10
C ASP A 13 -2.28 -3.36 1.59
N GLY A 14 -2.92 -2.27 1.17
CA GLY A 14 -2.93 -1.78 -0.20
C GLY A 14 -2.88 -0.25 -0.25
N ALA A 15 -2.08 0.27 -1.17
CA ALA A 15 -1.85 1.69 -1.36
C ALA A 15 -2.09 2.08 -2.83
N CYS A 16 -2.50 3.33 -3.05
CA CYS A 16 -2.69 3.88 -4.40
C CYS A 16 -2.28 5.35 -4.46
N THR A 17 -1.43 5.69 -5.42
CA THR A 17 -1.00 7.07 -5.70
C THR A 17 -2.04 7.72 -6.61
N GLY A 18 -3.05 8.34 -6.00
CA GLY A 18 -4.27 8.80 -6.70
C GLY A 18 -5.33 7.70 -6.83
N ASN A 19 -6.61 8.05 -6.87
CA ASN A 19 -7.71 7.08 -6.80
C ASN A 19 -8.81 7.36 -7.87
N PRO A 20 -8.68 6.81 -9.09
CA PRO A 20 -7.75 5.75 -9.50
C PRO A 20 -6.35 6.25 -9.90
N GLY A 21 -5.35 5.37 -9.79
CA GLY A 21 -3.95 5.66 -10.15
C GLY A 21 -3.04 4.43 -10.00
N PRO A 22 -1.71 4.60 -10.08
CA PRO A 22 -0.74 3.55 -9.79
C PRO A 22 -0.88 3.07 -8.34
N GLY A 23 -1.06 1.78 -8.14
CA GLY A 23 -1.22 1.19 -6.81
C GLY A 23 -0.33 -0.02 -6.60
N GLY A 24 -0.20 -0.39 -5.34
CA GLY A 24 0.57 -1.54 -4.90
C GLY A 24 -0.09 -2.19 -3.70
N TRP A 25 0.22 -3.45 -3.47
CA TRP A 25 -0.28 -4.20 -2.33
C TRP A 25 0.85 -4.99 -1.67
N GLY A 26 0.70 -5.23 -0.37
CA GLY A 26 1.70 -5.90 0.45
C GLY A 26 1.08 -6.90 1.41
N VAL A 27 1.75 -8.03 1.58
CA VAL A 27 1.38 -9.09 2.53
C VAL A 27 2.63 -9.50 3.30
N VAL A 28 2.47 -9.64 4.61
CA VAL A 28 3.51 -10.13 5.51
C VAL A 28 2.93 -11.31 6.30
N ILE A 29 3.62 -12.43 6.25
CA ILE A 29 3.22 -13.68 6.90
C ILE A 29 4.30 -14.03 7.92
N TYR A 30 3.90 -14.16 9.17
CA TYR A 30 4.75 -14.65 10.26
C TYR A 30 4.44 -16.11 10.53
N PHE A 31 5.49 -16.91 10.67
CA PHE A 31 5.40 -18.32 11.02
C PHE A 31 5.84 -18.56 12.47
N ASN A 32 5.37 -19.67 13.04
CA ASN A 32 5.64 -20.05 14.42
C ASN A 32 7.12 -20.33 14.74
N ASP A 33 7.96 -20.57 13.74
CA ASP A 33 9.41 -20.76 13.89
C ASP A 33 10.18 -19.43 13.83
N GLY A 34 9.48 -18.31 13.70
CA GLY A 34 10.06 -16.97 13.59
C GLY A 34 10.44 -16.57 12.16
N SER A 35 10.22 -17.45 11.17
CA SER A 35 10.41 -17.09 9.77
C SER A 35 9.36 -16.09 9.28
N ILE A 36 9.71 -15.35 8.23
CA ILE A 36 8.85 -14.34 7.61
C ILE A 36 8.79 -14.60 6.10
N HIS A 37 7.58 -14.52 5.55
CA HIS A 37 7.35 -14.49 4.11
C HIS A 37 6.60 -13.21 3.72
N GLU A 38 7.19 -12.45 2.82
CA GLU A 38 6.65 -11.19 2.30
C GLU A 38 6.38 -11.32 0.80
N MET A 39 5.26 -10.76 0.37
CA MET A 39 4.87 -10.71 -1.04
C MET A 39 4.13 -9.40 -1.33
N GLY A 40 4.14 -8.99 -2.59
CA GLY A 40 3.47 -7.79 -3.06
C GLY A 40 3.62 -7.65 -4.56
N ASP A 41 2.80 -6.80 -5.15
CA ASP A 41 2.88 -6.45 -6.57
C ASP A 41 2.29 -5.06 -6.80
N SER A 42 2.42 -4.56 -8.02
CA SER A 42 1.95 -3.25 -8.47
C SER A 42 0.91 -3.37 -9.59
N SER A 43 0.07 -2.34 -9.71
CA SER A 43 -0.85 -2.17 -10.83
C SER A 43 -0.81 -0.72 -11.30
N PRO A 44 -0.59 -0.44 -12.60
CA PRO A 44 -0.43 0.94 -13.08
C PRO A 44 -1.71 1.76 -13.01
N GLN A 45 -2.89 1.11 -12.99
CA GLN A 45 -4.18 1.79 -12.92
C GLN A 45 -5.18 0.97 -12.11
N THR A 46 -5.37 1.37 -10.85
CA THR A 46 -6.21 0.69 -9.87
C THR A 46 -6.79 1.69 -8.87
N THR A 47 -7.41 1.20 -7.80
CA THR A 47 -7.90 1.99 -6.66
C THR A 47 -7.38 1.40 -5.35
N ASN A 48 -7.41 2.18 -4.27
CA ASN A 48 -6.97 1.70 -2.94
C ASN A 48 -7.70 0.42 -2.53
N ASN A 49 -9.04 0.46 -2.58
CA ASN A 49 -9.89 -0.68 -2.20
C ASN A 49 -9.61 -1.96 -3.02
N ARG A 50 -9.18 -1.81 -4.28
CA ARG A 50 -8.79 -2.97 -5.10
C ARG A 50 -7.45 -3.54 -4.67
N MET A 51 -6.49 -2.69 -4.27
CA MET A 51 -5.19 -3.14 -3.76
C MET A 51 -5.33 -3.81 -2.39
N GLU A 52 -6.13 -3.26 -1.48
CA GLU A 52 -6.46 -3.90 -0.19
C GLU A 52 -7.07 -5.30 -0.41
N MET A 53 -8.03 -5.43 -1.34
CA MET A 53 -8.63 -6.71 -1.70
C MET A 53 -7.63 -7.67 -2.35
N GLN A 54 -6.76 -7.17 -3.21
CA GLN A 54 -5.75 -7.98 -3.89
C GLN A 54 -4.73 -8.54 -2.88
N ALA A 55 -4.30 -7.74 -1.90
CA ALA A 55 -3.45 -8.18 -0.80
C ALA A 55 -4.07 -9.38 -0.07
N ALA A 56 -5.34 -9.25 0.31
CA ALA A 56 -6.06 -10.30 1.00
C ALA A 56 -6.25 -11.56 0.15
N ILE A 57 -6.57 -11.42 -1.13
CA ILE A 57 -6.67 -12.55 -2.07
C ILE A 57 -5.34 -13.29 -2.15
N SER A 58 -4.23 -12.57 -2.36
CA SER A 58 -2.89 -13.17 -2.45
C SER A 58 -2.52 -13.91 -1.17
N ALA A 59 -2.82 -13.33 0.00
CA ALA A 59 -2.58 -13.97 1.28
C ALA A 59 -3.37 -15.28 1.47
N LEU A 60 -4.65 -15.29 1.08
CA LEU A 60 -5.48 -16.49 1.15
C LEU A 60 -5.07 -17.56 0.13
N GLN A 61 -4.61 -17.15 -1.05
CA GLN A 61 -4.05 -18.07 -2.05
C GLN A 61 -2.80 -18.75 -1.51
N PHE A 62 -1.90 -18.00 -0.88
CA PHE A 62 -0.72 -18.57 -0.22
C PHE A 62 -1.12 -19.51 0.91
N LEU A 63 -2.05 -19.13 1.78
CA LEU A 63 -2.50 -20.01 2.86
C LEU A 63 -2.98 -21.37 2.30
N LYS A 64 -3.71 -21.36 1.19
CA LYS A 64 -4.20 -22.58 0.55
C LYS A 64 -3.08 -23.52 0.10
N THR A 65 -1.87 -23.02 -0.18
CA THR A 65 -0.71 -23.87 -0.54
C THR A 65 -0.04 -24.52 0.66
N THR A 66 -0.25 -24.00 1.88
CA THR A 66 0.41 -24.54 3.10
C THR A 66 -0.29 -25.76 3.70
N GLU A 67 -1.50 -26.10 3.22
CA GLU A 67 -2.39 -27.15 3.75
C GLU A 67 -2.74 -27.05 5.25
N GLN A 68 -2.33 -25.97 5.93
CA GLN A 68 -2.64 -25.72 7.33
C GLN A 68 -4.15 -25.70 7.56
N ARG A 69 -4.60 -26.33 8.65
CA ARG A 69 -6.03 -26.43 9.00
C ARG A 69 -6.41 -25.60 10.23
N ASP A 70 -5.44 -25.20 11.03
CA ASP A 70 -5.66 -24.42 12.25
C ASP A 70 -6.17 -23.02 11.94
N SER A 71 -6.92 -22.44 12.87
CA SER A 71 -7.45 -21.08 12.68
C SER A 71 -6.33 -20.06 12.60
N ILE A 72 -6.38 -19.16 11.61
CA ILE A 72 -5.36 -18.14 11.38
C ILE A 72 -6.00 -16.76 11.43
N THR A 73 -5.29 -15.82 12.05
CA THR A 73 -5.75 -14.43 12.10
C THR A 73 -5.13 -13.63 10.95
N LEU A 74 -5.99 -12.99 10.17
CA LEU A 74 -5.62 -12.05 9.11
C LEU A 74 -5.97 -10.64 9.57
N TYR A 75 -4.94 -9.80 9.66
CA TYR A 75 -5.02 -8.41 10.08
C TYR A 75 -4.99 -7.48 8.87
N THR A 76 -5.88 -6.49 8.87
CA THR A 76 -5.95 -5.42 7.88
C THR A 76 -6.54 -4.17 8.52
N ASP A 77 -6.10 -3.00 8.09
CA ASP A 77 -6.68 -1.70 8.45
C ASP A 77 -7.77 -1.22 7.47
N SER A 78 -8.03 -2.00 6.42
CA SER A 78 -9.12 -1.72 5.51
C SER A 78 -10.48 -2.06 6.14
N GLU A 79 -11.18 -1.03 6.62
CA GLU A 79 -12.56 -1.15 7.08
C GLU A 79 -13.50 -1.63 5.95
N TYR A 80 -13.23 -1.23 4.70
CA TYR A 80 -14.03 -1.64 3.53
C TYR A 80 -13.98 -3.15 3.32
N LEU A 81 -12.78 -3.73 3.23
CA LEU A 81 -12.55 -5.18 3.14
C LEU A 81 -13.21 -5.95 4.29
N ILE A 82 -13.04 -5.49 5.54
CA ILE A 82 -13.64 -6.16 6.70
C ILE A 82 -15.15 -6.17 6.62
N ASN A 83 -15.77 -5.04 6.28
CA ASN A 83 -17.22 -4.98 6.12
C ASN A 83 -17.69 -5.86 4.95
N CYS A 84 -16.93 -5.95 3.86
CA CYS A 84 -17.22 -6.87 2.76
C CYS A 84 -17.31 -8.32 3.24
N VAL A 85 -16.24 -8.83 3.88
CA VAL A 85 -16.14 -10.25 4.26
C VAL A 85 -17.03 -10.61 5.44
N THR A 86 -17.28 -9.70 6.38
CA THR A 86 -18.03 -10.00 7.62
C THR A 86 -19.52 -9.70 7.51
N LYS A 87 -19.93 -8.67 6.75
CA LYS A 87 -21.32 -8.15 6.76
C LYS A 87 -22.02 -8.27 5.41
N TRP A 88 -21.33 -7.96 4.31
CA TRP A 88 -22.03 -7.67 3.05
C TRP A 88 -22.08 -8.83 2.06
N VAL A 89 -21.00 -9.61 1.92
CA VAL A 89 -20.88 -10.69 0.91
C VAL A 89 -22.05 -11.69 1.00
N GLY A 90 -22.45 -12.08 2.20
CA GLY A 90 -23.59 -13.00 2.38
C GLY A 90 -24.91 -12.45 1.83
N GLY A 91 -25.15 -11.14 1.97
CA GLY A 91 -26.32 -10.46 1.40
C GLY A 91 -26.22 -10.31 -0.12
N TRP A 92 -25.04 -9.96 -0.63
CA TRP A 92 -24.80 -9.81 -2.07
C TRP A 92 -24.94 -11.12 -2.83
N LYS A 93 -24.43 -12.24 -2.29
CA LYS A 93 -24.60 -13.58 -2.88
C LYS A 93 -26.07 -13.95 -3.06
N LYS A 94 -26.90 -13.71 -2.04
CA LYS A 94 -28.36 -13.96 -2.10
C LYS A 94 -29.06 -13.10 -3.17
N LYS A 95 -28.51 -11.93 -3.49
CA LYS A 95 -29.03 -11.00 -4.51
C LYS A 95 -28.33 -11.15 -5.87
N GLY A 96 -27.56 -12.23 -6.07
CA GLY A 96 -26.84 -12.45 -7.33
C GLY A 96 -25.79 -11.37 -7.64
N TRP A 97 -25.12 -10.86 -6.61
CA TRP A 97 -24.09 -9.81 -6.70
C TRP A 97 -24.58 -8.47 -7.28
N LYS A 98 -25.85 -8.14 -7.06
CA LYS A 98 -26.45 -6.86 -7.46
C LYS A 98 -26.83 -6.01 -6.26
N LYS A 99 -26.68 -4.70 -6.41
CA LYS A 99 -27.17 -3.67 -5.48
C LYS A 99 -28.69 -3.50 -5.63
N SER A 100 -29.32 -2.79 -4.70
CA SER A 100 -30.76 -2.50 -4.71
C SER A 100 -31.22 -1.78 -5.99
N ASN A 101 -30.35 -0.99 -6.61
CA ASN A 101 -30.60 -0.31 -7.88
C ASN A 101 -30.34 -1.18 -9.12
N GLY A 102 -30.19 -2.51 -8.96
CA GLY A 102 -29.97 -3.46 -10.05
C GLY A 102 -28.57 -3.48 -10.64
N LYS A 103 -27.71 -2.50 -10.30
CA LYS A 103 -26.32 -2.46 -10.78
C LYS A 103 -25.46 -3.51 -10.06
N PRO A 104 -24.42 -4.03 -10.70
CA PRO A 104 -23.41 -4.88 -10.05
C PRO A 104 -22.81 -4.22 -8.80
N VAL A 105 -22.41 -5.05 -7.84
CA VAL A 105 -21.60 -4.60 -6.69
C VAL A 105 -20.24 -4.11 -7.18
N LEU A 106 -19.70 -3.07 -6.54
CA LEU A 106 -18.38 -2.55 -6.89
C LEU A 106 -17.30 -3.60 -6.55
N ASN A 107 -16.28 -3.75 -7.40
CA ASN A 107 -15.20 -4.75 -7.23
C ASN A 107 -15.72 -6.19 -7.13
N GLN A 108 -16.85 -6.49 -7.78
CA GLN A 108 -17.46 -7.83 -7.76
C GLN A 108 -16.47 -8.92 -8.20
N ASP A 109 -15.60 -8.62 -9.16
CA ASP A 109 -14.56 -9.52 -9.65
C ASP A 109 -13.62 -10.00 -8.53
N LEU A 110 -13.11 -9.09 -7.70
CA LEU A 110 -12.25 -9.43 -6.56
C LEU A 110 -13.04 -10.05 -5.41
N LEU A 111 -14.24 -9.52 -5.13
CA LEU A 111 -15.09 -10.02 -4.05
C LEU A 111 -15.53 -11.48 -4.25
N VAL A 112 -15.80 -11.88 -5.49
CA VAL A 112 -16.15 -13.28 -5.81
C VAL A 112 -14.95 -14.19 -5.54
N THR A 113 -13.76 -13.81 -5.99
CA THR A 113 -12.52 -14.57 -5.73
C THR A 113 -12.22 -14.65 -4.23
N LEU A 114 -12.36 -13.53 -3.52
CA LEU A 114 -12.14 -13.46 -2.07
C LEU A 114 -13.13 -14.35 -1.31
N ASP A 115 -14.42 -14.34 -1.66
CA ASP A 115 -15.43 -15.22 -1.04
C ASP A 115 -15.18 -16.71 -1.30
N GLN A 116 -14.64 -17.07 -2.47
CA GLN A 116 -14.27 -18.45 -2.79
C GLN A 116 -13.08 -18.95 -1.96
N LEU A 117 -12.14 -18.05 -1.65
CA LEU A 117 -10.95 -18.37 -0.87
C LEU A 117 -11.18 -18.27 0.64
N ASN A 118 -12.12 -17.43 1.07
CA ASN A 118 -12.41 -17.21 2.48
C ASN A 118 -13.12 -18.43 3.07
N THR A 119 -12.53 -18.99 4.14
CA THR A 119 -13.09 -20.13 4.86
C THR A 119 -13.27 -19.78 6.33
N LYS A 120 -13.99 -20.63 7.08
CA LYS A 120 -14.18 -20.47 8.54
C LYS A 120 -12.87 -20.53 9.34
N GLN A 121 -11.78 -20.98 8.72
CA GLN A 121 -10.45 -20.99 9.31
C GLN A 121 -9.90 -19.58 9.52
N ILE A 122 -10.32 -18.60 8.71
CA ILE A 122 -9.80 -17.24 8.74
C ILE A 122 -10.57 -16.41 9.76
N LYS A 123 -9.83 -15.87 10.72
CA LYS A 123 -10.31 -14.85 11.66
C LYS A 123 -9.85 -13.49 11.16
N TRP A 124 -10.80 -12.68 10.72
CA TRP A 124 -10.55 -11.33 10.26
C TRP A 124 -10.47 -10.37 11.44
N GLN A 125 -9.39 -9.59 11.52
CA GLN A 125 -9.18 -8.62 12.59
C GLN A 125 -8.87 -7.25 12.00
N HIS A 126 -9.63 -6.24 12.42
CA HIS A 126 -9.33 -4.86 12.09
C HIS A 126 -8.21 -4.34 12.99
N VAL A 127 -7.19 -3.77 12.38
CA VAL A 127 -6.19 -2.96 13.08
C VAL A 127 -6.36 -1.50 12.68
N ARG A 128 -5.93 -0.57 13.54
CA ARG A 128 -5.89 0.83 13.13
C ARG A 128 -4.65 1.03 12.27
N GLY A 129 -4.79 1.70 11.13
CA GLY A 129 -3.63 2.12 10.34
C GLY A 129 -2.66 2.93 11.20
N HIS A 130 -1.36 2.80 10.94
CA HIS A 130 -0.29 3.60 11.56
C HIS A 130 -0.27 3.57 13.11
N SER A 131 -0.63 2.43 13.71
CA SER A 131 -0.80 2.29 15.17
C SER A 131 0.35 1.57 15.89
N GLY A 132 1.53 1.45 15.29
CA GLY A 132 2.65 0.72 15.90
C GLY A 132 2.59 -0.80 15.66
N ASN A 133 1.76 -1.28 14.73
CA ASN A 133 1.73 -2.68 14.36
C ASN A 133 2.79 -2.96 13.29
N THR A 134 3.90 -3.55 13.69
CA THR A 134 5.06 -3.85 12.82
C THR A 134 4.68 -4.61 11.55
N GLY A 135 3.71 -5.53 11.61
CA GLY A 135 3.25 -6.29 10.46
C GLY A 135 2.49 -5.41 9.46
N ASN A 136 1.58 -4.59 9.95
CA ASN A 136 0.81 -3.65 9.12
C ASN A 136 1.70 -2.56 8.51
N GLU A 137 2.60 -1.98 9.32
CA GLU A 137 3.56 -0.97 8.84
C GLU A 137 4.49 -1.53 7.75
N ARG A 138 4.86 -2.80 7.88
CA ARG A 138 5.64 -3.46 6.83
C ARG A 138 4.82 -3.69 5.57
N CYS A 139 3.54 -4.05 5.69
CA CYS A 139 2.63 -4.15 4.54
C CYS A 139 2.45 -2.80 3.84
N ASP A 140 2.20 -1.72 4.57
CA ASP A 140 2.11 -0.35 4.03
C ASP A 140 3.39 0.00 3.26
N GLN A 141 4.56 -0.23 3.88
CA GLN A 141 5.83 0.05 3.22
C GLN A 141 5.97 -0.71 1.89
N ILE A 142 5.60 -2.00 1.85
CA ILE A 142 5.62 -2.81 0.63
C ILE A 142 4.66 -2.22 -0.40
N ALA A 143 3.41 -1.98 -0.02
CA ALA A 143 2.35 -1.48 -0.87
C ALA A 143 2.69 -0.11 -1.47
N THR A 144 3.10 0.85 -0.64
CA THR A 144 3.48 2.20 -1.04
C THR A 144 4.74 2.20 -1.92
N THR A 145 5.70 1.32 -1.66
CA THR A 145 6.88 1.17 -2.54
C THR A 145 6.47 0.72 -3.94
N PHE A 146 5.61 -0.31 -4.04
CA PHE A 146 5.07 -0.77 -5.32
C PHE A 146 4.22 0.30 -6.03
N ALA A 147 3.36 1.02 -5.29
CA ALA A 147 2.54 2.10 -5.83
C ALA A 147 3.39 3.23 -6.43
N SER A 148 4.57 3.49 -5.87
CA SER A 148 5.54 4.46 -6.38
C SER A 148 6.36 3.99 -7.59
N GLY A 149 6.11 2.78 -8.10
CA GLY A 149 6.86 2.18 -9.22
C GLY A 149 8.23 1.63 -8.84
N LYS A 150 8.49 1.43 -7.53
CA LYS A 150 9.73 0.84 -7.01
C LYS A 150 9.49 -0.60 -6.56
N TYR A 151 10.57 -1.36 -6.40
CA TYR A 151 10.52 -2.75 -5.94
C TYR A 151 11.10 -2.85 -4.52
N PRO A 152 10.28 -3.21 -3.50
CA PRO A 152 10.78 -3.42 -2.15
C PRO A 152 11.62 -4.70 -2.08
N GLN A 153 12.60 -4.73 -1.17
CA GLN A 153 13.30 -5.96 -0.82
C GLN A 153 12.37 -6.82 0.03
N LEU A 154 11.88 -7.93 -0.52
CA LEU A 154 10.96 -8.85 0.15
C LEU A 154 11.72 -9.97 0.86
N LYS A 155 11.33 -10.28 2.09
CA LYS A 155 11.90 -11.38 2.88
C LYS A 155 11.18 -12.69 2.59
N GLN A 156 11.92 -13.75 2.29
CA GLN A 156 11.39 -15.10 2.11
C GLN A 156 12.32 -16.08 2.82
N SER A 157 12.16 -16.27 4.13
CA SER A 157 13.02 -17.17 4.89
C SER A 157 12.30 -18.51 5.14
N LEU A 158 11.99 -19.28 4.09
CA LEU A 158 11.44 -20.64 4.27
C LEU A 158 12.54 -21.71 4.41
N ASP A 159 13.83 -21.34 4.44
CA ASP A 159 14.94 -22.28 4.49
C ASP A 159 15.64 -22.33 5.85
N SER A 160 15.52 -23.49 6.49
CA SER A 160 16.46 -23.98 7.50
C SER A 160 16.81 -25.43 7.19
N THR A 161 17.72 -25.66 6.22
CA THR A 161 18.81 -26.66 6.25
C THR A 161 19.53 -26.73 4.90
N ALA A 162 20.68 -26.06 4.76
CA ALA A 162 21.87 -26.59 4.09
C ALA A 162 23.08 -25.67 4.31
N LYS A 163 24.06 -26.18 5.04
CA LYS A 163 25.44 -25.68 5.04
C LYS A 163 26.08 -26.03 3.69
N ASN A 164 26.56 -25.03 2.94
CA ASN A 164 27.95 -24.92 2.45
C ASN A 164 28.11 -23.70 1.53
N PRO A 165 29.14 -22.86 1.71
CA PRO A 165 29.56 -21.90 0.72
C PRO A 165 30.61 -22.58 -0.16
N ASP A 166 30.21 -23.15 -1.30
CA ASP A 166 31.09 -23.27 -2.45
C ASP A 166 30.31 -23.78 -3.68
N SER A 167 30.63 -23.20 -4.83
CA SER A 167 30.16 -23.47 -6.20
C SER A 167 28.88 -22.75 -6.67
N LEU A 168 29.09 -21.58 -7.27
CA LEU A 168 28.27 -21.12 -8.39
C LEU A 168 29.14 -21.13 -9.66
N GLN A 169 29.11 -22.26 -10.36
CA GLN A 169 29.38 -22.29 -11.78
C GLN A 169 28.12 -21.79 -12.51
N THR A 170 28.32 -20.72 -13.25
CA THR A 170 27.42 -20.18 -14.27
C THR A 170 26.96 -21.30 -15.21
N ASN A 171 25.66 -21.43 -15.43
CA ASN A 171 25.16 -21.93 -16.70
C ASN A 171 23.84 -21.26 -17.08
N GLN A 172 23.93 -20.53 -18.19
CA GLN A 172 22.86 -19.97 -18.97
C GLN A 172 21.99 -21.11 -19.54
N ILE A 173 20.67 -20.91 -19.58
CA ILE A 173 19.81 -21.68 -20.47
C ILE A 173 19.02 -20.71 -21.34
N GLU A 174 19.13 -20.98 -22.62
CA GLU A 174 18.74 -20.20 -23.79
C GLU A 174 17.23 -20.18 -24.02
N ALA A 175 16.69 -19.02 -24.41
CA ALA A 175 15.37 -18.89 -25.01
C ALA A 175 15.47 -19.02 -26.53
N VAL A 176 14.62 -19.89 -27.09
CA VAL A 176 14.52 -20.23 -28.51
C VAL A 176 14.03 -19.05 -29.37
N LYS A 177 14.72 -18.83 -30.49
CA LYS A 177 14.43 -17.85 -31.56
C LYS A 177 13.23 -18.24 -32.41
N VAL A 178 12.45 -17.24 -32.84
CA VAL A 178 11.72 -17.25 -34.12
C VAL A 178 12.13 -16.01 -34.91
N SER A 179 12.33 -16.23 -36.21
CA SER A 179 13.08 -15.43 -37.18
C SER A 179 12.32 -14.30 -37.87
N ASP A 180 13.02 -13.16 -37.92
CA ASP A 180 13.24 -12.14 -38.96
C ASP A 180 12.52 -12.19 -40.34
N SER A 181 12.07 -11.01 -40.78
CA SER A 181 12.34 -10.43 -42.11
C SER A 181 11.93 -8.94 -42.09
N GLY A 182 12.65 -7.94 -42.61
CA GLY A 182 13.99 -7.88 -43.16
C GLY A 182 14.29 -6.48 -43.72
N SER A 183 15.59 -6.20 -43.83
CA SER A 183 16.27 -5.36 -44.85
C SER A 183 16.48 -3.84 -44.66
N LYS A 184 17.79 -3.53 -44.50
CA LYS A 184 18.63 -2.53 -45.22
C LYS A 184 18.41 -1.04 -44.86
N SER A 185 19.40 -0.15 -44.72
CA SER A 185 20.82 -0.06 -45.11
C SER A 185 21.36 1.29 -44.55
N THR A 186 22.50 1.43 -43.84
CA THR A 186 23.93 1.61 -44.26
C THR A 186 24.46 3.05 -43.97
N ILE A 187 25.78 3.14 -43.61
CA ILE A 187 26.74 4.28 -43.73
C ILE A 187 26.74 5.29 -42.57
N ILE A 188 27.83 5.83 -41.98
CA ILE A 188 29.28 5.59 -41.73
C ILE A 188 29.78 6.90 -41.05
N ASN A 189 30.80 6.79 -40.17
CA ASN A 189 31.71 7.84 -39.66
C ASN A 189 31.14 8.94 -38.75
N LYS A 190 31.93 9.69 -37.99
CA LYS A 190 33.22 9.62 -37.23
C LYS A 190 33.39 11.08 -36.73
N ASP A 191 34.23 11.27 -35.72
CA ASP A 191 34.67 12.55 -35.11
C ASP A 191 33.84 13.07 -33.94
N THR A 192 34.35 13.24 -32.71
CA THR A 192 35.61 13.74 -32.10
C THR A 192 35.30 15.06 -31.38
N HIS A 193 35.35 15.05 -30.04
CA HIS A 193 35.95 16.03 -29.12
C HIS A 193 35.54 15.64 -27.67
N GLN A 194 36.44 15.15 -26.79
CA GLN A 194 37.43 15.90 -25.97
C GLN A 194 36.78 16.86 -24.95
N THR A 195 37.09 16.96 -23.65
CA THR A 195 38.04 16.33 -22.69
C THR A 195 37.67 16.83 -21.26
N SER A 196 38.29 16.23 -20.23
CA SER A 196 38.49 16.62 -18.81
C SER A 196 37.78 15.67 -17.83
N THR A 197 38.35 14.53 -17.44
CA THR A 197 39.56 14.29 -16.60
C THR A 197 39.52 15.04 -15.26
N PHE A 198 39.32 14.33 -14.15
CA PHE A 198 40.26 14.26 -13.03
C PHE A 198 39.94 13.02 -12.18
N ALA A 199 40.91 12.11 -12.11
CA ALA A 199 40.97 11.00 -11.17
C ALA A 199 42.00 11.33 -10.09
N SER A 200 41.84 10.76 -8.90
CA SER A 200 42.98 10.34 -8.05
C SER A 200 42.53 9.21 -7.13
N ASP A 201 43.26 8.11 -7.24
CA ASP A 201 43.40 6.96 -6.34
C ASP A 201 43.72 7.41 -4.89
N THR A 202 43.73 6.64 -3.79
CA THR A 202 43.75 5.21 -3.45
C THR A 202 43.58 5.14 -1.92
N THR A 203 43.05 4.06 -1.35
CA THR A 203 43.66 3.23 -0.26
C THR A 203 42.61 2.40 0.48
N ASN A 204 42.90 1.10 0.59
CA ASN A 204 42.25 0.14 1.47
C ASN A 204 42.83 0.29 2.90
N MET A 205 41.99 0.21 3.94
CA MET A 205 42.22 -0.71 5.07
C MET A 205 41.02 -0.80 6.03
N ASP A 206 40.86 -2.03 6.50
CA ASP A 206 39.92 -2.64 7.43
C ASP A 206 39.97 -2.02 8.85
N SER A 207 38.83 -2.01 9.58
CA SER A 207 38.76 -2.28 11.04
C SER A 207 37.38 -2.04 11.68
N SER A 208 36.89 -3.10 12.33
CA SER A 208 36.20 -3.15 13.63
C SER A 208 34.79 -2.56 13.80
N ASN A 209 33.84 -3.49 13.72
CA ASN A 209 32.66 -3.74 14.56
C ASN A 209 32.63 -3.04 15.95
N ALA A 210 31.84 -1.97 16.09
CA ALA A 210 31.22 -1.51 17.35
C ALA A 210 30.23 -0.34 17.11
N SER A 211 29.10 -0.55 16.41
CA SER A 211 27.99 0.45 16.34
C SER A 211 26.69 -0.16 15.78
N ALA A 212 26.23 -1.29 16.33
CA ALA A 212 24.97 -1.92 15.88
C ALA A 212 23.74 -1.55 16.73
N VAL A 213 23.90 -0.75 17.79
CA VAL A 213 22.81 -0.43 18.74
C VAL A 213 22.23 0.98 18.56
N ALA A 214 22.96 1.90 17.92
CA ALA A 214 22.50 3.29 17.72
C ALA A 214 21.62 3.51 16.47
N VAL A 215 21.60 2.57 15.51
CA VAL A 215 20.99 2.78 14.19
C VAL A 215 19.48 2.48 14.15
N SER A 216 18.93 1.81 15.18
CA SER A 216 17.51 1.44 15.22
C SER A 216 16.59 2.50 15.82
N GLU A 217 17.07 3.35 16.72
CA GLU A 217 16.28 4.48 17.27
C GLU A 217 16.19 5.65 16.28
N ASP A 218 17.24 5.86 15.49
CA ASP A 218 17.38 6.98 14.56
C ASP A 218 16.33 6.91 13.42
N LYS A 219 16.09 5.72 12.86
CA LYS A 219 15.06 5.49 11.84
C LYS A 219 13.64 5.77 12.35
N SER A 220 13.37 5.48 13.63
CA SER A 220 12.08 5.79 14.24
C SER A 220 11.92 7.30 14.44
N GLY A 221 13.00 8.02 14.73
CA GLY A 221 13.07 9.48 14.75
C GLY A 221 12.79 10.09 13.38
N GLU A 222 13.46 9.59 12.34
CA GLU A 222 13.28 10.03 10.96
C GLU A 222 11.84 9.85 10.47
N ILE A 223 11.22 8.71 10.77
CA ILE A 223 9.81 8.45 10.41
C ILE A 223 8.86 9.40 11.16
N ARG A 224 9.08 9.63 12.45
CA ARG A 224 8.27 10.61 13.22
C ARG A 224 8.42 12.02 12.67
N ILE A 225 9.63 12.43 12.31
CA ILE A 225 9.91 13.74 11.73
C ILE A 225 9.22 13.88 10.36
N ALA A 226 9.27 12.84 9.52
CA ALA A 226 8.58 12.83 8.23
C ALA A 226 7.05 12.95 8.40
N HIS A 227 6.47 12.24 9.36
CA HIS A 227 5.03 12.36 9.67
C HIS A 227 4.66 13.77 10.14
N LEU A 228 5.49 14.39 10.99
CA LEU A 228 5.29 15.78 11.40
C LEU A 228 5.40 16.75 10.23
N HIS A 229 6.34 16.55 9.31
CA HIS A 229 6.48 17.38 8.12
C HIS A 229 5.22 17.29 7.24
N ASN A 230 4.73 16.08 6.98
CA ASN A 230 3.51 15.86 6.21
C ASN A 230 2.30 16.51 6.90
N LEU A 231 2.17 16.36 8.22
CA LEU A 231 1.11 17.01 8.99
C LEU A 231 1.17 18.54 8.87
N VAL A 232 2.35 19.14 9.04
CA VAL A 232 2.51 20.60 8.93
C VAL A 232 2.16 21.07 7.53
N GLU A 233 2.53 20.32 6.49
CA GLU A 233 2.20 20.66 5.11
C GLU A 233 0.70 20.58 4.83
N THR A 234 0.03 19.53 5.31
CA THR A 234 -1.43 19.44 5.29
C THR A 234 -2.11 20.64 5.95
N LEU A 235 -1.59 21.08 7.10
CA LEU A 235 -2.14 22.25 7.82
C LEU A 235 -1.92 23.55 7.04
N ARG A 236 -0.78 23.71 6.35
CA ARG A 236 -0.51 24.86 5.49
C ARG A 236 -1.44 24.90 4.28
N ILE A 237 -1.65 23.77 3.63
CA ILE A 237 -2.59 23.66 2.51
C ILE A 237 -4.00 24.03 2.97
N ALA A 238 -4.42 23.55 4.14
CA ALA A 238 -5.72 23.90 4.72
C ALA A 238 -5.84 25.41 5.02
N ASP A 239 -4.77 26.03 5.53
CA ASP A 239 -4.72 27.49 5.73
C ASP A 239 -4.83 28.25 4.40
N GLU A 240 -4.12 27.84 3.36
CA GLU A 240 -4.16 28.49 2.05
C GLU A 240 -5.56 28.35 1.41
N ILE A 241 -6.16 27.16 1.47
CA ILE A 241 -7.53 26.92 0.99
C ILE A 241 -8.51 27.86 1.70
N ALA A 242 -8.40 27.97 3.03
CA ALA A 242 -9.28 28.82 3.82
C ALA A 242 -9.06 30.31 3.54
N GLU A 243 -7.81 30.76 3.48
CA GLU A 243 -7.47 32.17 3.23
C GLU A 243 -7.93 32.64 1.85
N LYS A 244 -7.82 31.78 0.84
CA LYS A 244 -8.24 32.09 -0.53
C LYS A 244 -9.72 31.83 -0.81
N GLY A 245 -10.45 31.23 0.15
CA GLY A 245 -11.86 30.85 -0.02
C GLY A 245 -12.06 29.84 -1.15
N TYR A 246 -11.11 28.90 -1.31
CA TYR A 246 -11.24 27.87 -2.33
C TYR A 246 -12.29 26.84 -1.92
N LEU A 247 -13.18 26.52 -2.86
CA LEU A 247 -14.11 25.41 -2.71
C LEU A 247 -13.44 24.12 -3.15
N ILE A 248 -13.45 23.11 -2.29
CA ILE A 248 -12.87 21.80 -2.56
C ILE A 248 -13.93 20.71 -2.55
N THR A 249 -13.73 19.67 -3.36
CA THR A 249 -14.65 18.54 -3.44
C THR A 249 -14.55 17.63 -2.21
N SER A 250 -15.56 16.79 -1.99
CA SER A 250 -15.51 15.77 -0.93
C SER A 250 -14.30 14.84 -1.01
N SER A 251 -13.73 14.59 -2.20
CA SER A 251 -12.55 13.74 -2.35
C SER A 251 -11.28 14.49 -1.95
N GLU A 252 -11.11 15.72 -2.44
CA GLU A 252 -9.95 16.55 -2.09
C GLU A 252 -9.92 16.88 -0.59
N LEU A 253 -11.08 17.16 0.01
CA LEU A 253 -11.19 17.33 1.46
C LEU A 253 -10.85 16.03 2.22
N ALA A 254 -11.21 14.87 1.66
CA ALA A 254 -10.89 13.59 2.27
C ALA A 254 -9.38 13.28 2.21
N ASP A 255 -8.74 13.58 1.09
CA ASP A 255 -7.29 13.49 0.91
C ASP A 255 -6.55 14.44 1.86
N LEU A 256 -7.05 15.68 2.01
CA LEU A 256 -6.50 16.66 2.95
C LEU A 256 -6.62 16.20 4.41
N MET A 257 -7.67 15.46 4.74
CA MET A 257 -7.93 14.97 6.10
C MET A 257 -7.30 13.61 6.39
N ASP A 258 -6.77 12.93 5.38
CA ASP A 258 -6.37 11.52 5.42
C ASP A 258 -7.53 10.61 5.90
N VAL A 259 -8.71 10.77 5.28
CA VAL A 259 -9.89 9.94 5.56
C VAL A 259 -10.58 9.52 4.26
N HIS A 260 -11.54 8.60 4.33
CA HIS A 260 -12.34 8.24 3.17
C HIS A 260 -13.43 9.29 2.87
N ALA A 261 -13.72 9.57 1.60
CA ALA A 261 -14.72 10.58 1.18
C ALA A 261 -16.15 10.36 1.72
N SER A 262 -16.52 9.11 2.03
CA SER A 262 -17.79 8.81 2.71
C SER A 262 -17.85 9.36 4.14
N ALA A 263 -16.71 9.46 4.83
CA ALA A 263 -16.62 10.03 6.17
C ALA A 263 -16.87 11.54 6.15
N VAL A 264 -16.44 12.23 5.09
CA VAL A 264 -16.72 13.66 4.89
C VAL A 264 -18.21 13.91 4.64
N THR A 265 -18.78 13.17 3.69
CA THR A 265 -20.17 13.37 3.26
C THR A 265 -21.23 12.97 4.29
N SER A 266 -20.89 12.11 5.25
CA SER A 266 -21.78 11.68 6.34
C SER A 266 -21.80 12.59 7.56
N ARG A 267 -20.86 13.54 7.68
CA ARG A 267 -20.70 14.42 8.85
C ARG A 267 -21.69 15.59 8.96
N GLY A 268 -22.66 15.68 8.05
CA GLY A 268 -23.65 16.76 8.03
C GLY A 268 -23.24 17.94 7.16
N ASP A 269 -23.83 19.11 7.43
CA ASP A 269 -23.63 20.33 6.63
C ASP A 269 -22.52 21.24 7.16
N GLN A 270 -22.21 21.19 8.46
CA GLN A 270 -21.12 21.96 9.05
C GLN A 270 -20.52 21.23 10.24
N TRP A 271 -19.19 21.22 10.36
CA TRP A 271 -18.50 20.55 11.47
C TRP A 271 -17.07 21.11 11.65
N ARG A 272 -16.49 20.91 12.83
CA ARG A 272 -15.14 21.37 13.15
C ARG A 272 -14.09 20.32 12.82
N TRP A 273 -13.03 20.74 12.13
CA TRP A 273 -11.83 19.96 11.86
C TRP A 273 -10.59 20.71 12.35
N ARG A 274 -9.98 20.25 13.44
CA ARG A 274 -8.83 20.94 14.07
C ARG A 274 -9.15 22.43 14.27
N ASN A 275 -8.46 23.32 13.56
CA ASN A 275 -8.59 24.77 13.65
C ASN A 275 -9.51 25.36 12.57
N TRP A 276 -10.22 24.53 11.79
CA TRP A 276 -11.12 24.97 10.74
C TRP A 276 -12.57 24.55 11.00
N VAL A 277 -13.49 25.37 10.53
CA VAL A 277 -14.89 25.03 10.33
C VAL A 277 -15.03 24.59 8.87
N VAL A 278 -15.59 23.41 8.65
CA VAL A 278 -15.83 22.85 7.33
C VAL A 278 -17.32 22.93 7.05
N SER A 279 -17.68 23.66 6.01
CA SER A 279 -19.07 23.97 5.66
C SER A 279 -19.40 23.44 4.27
N ARG A 280 -20.55 22.79 4.13
CA ARG A 280 -21.09 22.37 2.83
C ARG A 280 -21.70 23.58 2.14
N VAL A 281 -21.16 23.96 0.99
CA VAL A 281 -21.62 25.15 0.26
C VAL A 281 -22.71 24.78 -0.75
N ARG A 282 -22.36 23.93 -1.72
CA ARG A 282 -23.28 23.56 -2.80
C ARG A 282 -22.92 22.21 -3.43
N ARG A 283 -23.80 21.73 -4.31
CA ARG A 283 -23.54 20.58 -5.16
C ARG A 283 -23.33 21.00 -6.60
N GLU A 284 -22.30 20.46 -7.22
CA GLU A 284 -22.04 20.57 -8.65
C GLU A 284 -22.03 19.17 -9.25
N GLY A 285 -23.11 18.84 -9.96
CA GLY A 285 -23.35 17.48 -10.46
C GLY A 285 -23.40 16.45 -9.31
N ASN A 286 -22.48 15.48 -9.34
CA ASN A 286 -22.35 14.45 -8.32
C ASN A 286 -21.40 14.82 -7.17
N GLN A 287 -20.77 15.98 -7.23
CA GLN A 287 -19.80 16.42 -6.22
C GLN A 287 -20.45 17.39 -5.23
N ILE A 288 -20.01 17.31 -3.98
CA ILE A 288 -20.33 18.30 -2.95
C ILE A 288 -19.08 19.16 -2.80
N LEU A 289 -19.27 20.47 -2.85
CA LEU A 289 -18.24 21.46 -2.60
C LEU A 289 -18.30 21.91 -1.14
N TRP A 290 -17.11 21.97 -0.55
CA TRP A 290 -16.87 22.32 0.84
C TRP A 290 -15.98 23.55 0.90
N GLU A 291 -16.23 24.36 1.91
CA GLU A 291 -15.44 25.54 2.25
C GLU A 291 -14.81 25.33 3.63
N LEU A 292 -13.59 25.83 3.79
CA LEU A 292 -12.85 25.81 5.04
C LEU A 292 -12.72 27.24 5.54
N GLU A 293 -13.06 27.47 6.79
CA GLU A 293 -12.89 28.75 7.45
C GLU A 293 -12.11 28.58 8.74
N ARG A 294 -11.25 29.54 9.06
CA ARG A 294 -10.46 29.51 10.29
C ARG A 294 -11.37 29.69 11.50
N ALA A 295 -11.42 28.68 12.35
CA ALA A 295 -12.41 28.57 13.41
C ALA A 295 -12.20 29.56 14.57
N ASP A 296 -11.04 30.21 14.60
CA ASP A 296 -10.69 31.37 15.42
C ASP A 296 -11.25 32.68 14.86
N LEU A 297 -11.42 32.80 13.53
CA LEU A 297 -12.01 33.99 12.89
C LEU A 297 -13.54 33.96 12.87
N VAL A 298 -14.14 32.77 12.90
CA VAL A 298 -15.60 32.58 12.85
C VAL A 298 -16.29 32.90 14.18
N ASN A 299 -15.57 32.89 15.31
CA ASN A 299 -16.14 33.11 16.64
C ASN A 299 -16.17 34.59 17.08
N ASP A 300 -15.64 35.52 16.27
CA ASP A 300 -15.55 36.95 16.63
C ASP A 300 -16.72 37.80 16.08
N GLU A 301 -17.72 37.18 15.44
CA GLU A 301 -18.88 37.90 14.83
C GLU A 301 -20.24 37.69 15.53
N ASP A 302 -20.29 37.15 16.76
CA ASP A 302 -21.53 37.05 17.57
C ASP A 302 -21.69 38.19 18.61
#